data_AF-A0A524QP37-F1
#
_entry.id   AF-A0A524QP37-F1
#
_cell.length_a   1.000
_cell.length_b   1.000
_cell.length_c   1.000
_cell.angle_alpha   90.00
_cell.angle_beta   90.00
_cell.angle_gamma   90.00
#
_symmetry.space_group_name_H-M   'P 1'
#
loop_
_entity.id
_entity.type
_entity.pdbx_description
1 polymer ?
#
loop_
_entity_poly.entity_id
_entity_poly.type
_entity_poly.pdbx_seq_one_letter_code
_entity_poly.pdbx_strand_id
1 'polypeptide(L)'
;MSKFVTYLCLSFATALVASPALSLSITNQDGEVRRIAITENGERSEQDISVNETVELCEQGCFITFPDGTLTAYQGDEKIGIRNGGPALLK
;
A
#
# COMPACT_ATOMS: atom_id res chain seq x y z
N MET A 1 -3.95 60.46 7.12
CA MET A 1 -4.06 60.40 5.64
C MET A 1 -2.91 59.52 5.16
N SER A 2 -3.09 58.21 4.94
CA SER A 2 -3.61 57.62 3.69
C SER A 2 -2.75 58.15 2.52
N LYS A 3 -1.94 57.40 1.78
CA LYS A 3 -2.07 56.03 1.25
C LYS A 3 -0.70 55.61 0.67
N PHE A 4 -0.56 54.33 0.30
CA PHE A 4 0.43 53.82 -0.66
C PHE A 4 1.88 53.67 -0.18
N VAL A 5 2.18 52.61 0.57
CA VAL A 5 3.30 51.75 0.16
C VAL A 5 2.84 50.30 0.31
N THR A 6 1.98 49.95 -0.65
CA THR A 6 1.94 48.69 -1.38
C THR A 6 2.55 47.48 -0.66
N TYR A 7 1.66 46.72 -0.04
CA TYR A 7 1.79 45.33 0.33
C TYR A 7 2.47 44.50 -0.77
N LEU A 8 3.68 44.04 -0.53
CA LEU A 8 4.26 42.89 -1.21
C LEU A 8 4.37 41.75 -0.20
N CYS A 9 3.22 41.25 0.26
CA CYS A 9 3.15 39.89 0.80
C CYS A 9 3.21 38.95 -0.40
N LEU A 10 4.43 38.59 -0.80
CA LEU A 10 4.70 37.56 -1.78
C LEU A 10 4.34 36.21 -1.13
N SER A 11 3.07 35.83 -1.21
CA SER A 11 2.58 34.52 -0.80
C SER A 11 3.16 33.47 -1.75
N PHE A 12 4.30 32.91 -1.38
CA PHE A 12 4.89 31.74 -2.02
C PHE A 12 3.99 30.54 -1.70
N ALA A 13 3.01 30.28 -2.55
CA ALA A 13 2.18 29.08 -2.47
C ALA A 13 3.04 27.88 -2.88
N THR A 14 3.61 27.18 -1.91
CA THR A 14 4.24 25.88 -2.12
C THR A 14 3.17 24.89 -2.57
N ALA A 15 3.14 24.59 -3.86
CA ALA A 15 2.40 23.45 -4.37
C ALA A 15 3.06 22.19 -3.83
N LEU A 16 2.43 21.53 -2.85
CA LEU A 16 2.82 20.16 -2.48
C LEU A 16 2.55 19.27 -3.68
N VAL A 17 3.62 18.82 -4.34
CA VAL A 17 3.53 17.76 -5.34
C VAL A 17 3.34 16.46 -4.57
N ALA A 18 2.11 15.97 -4.50
CA ALA A 18 1.84 14.63 -3.99
C ALA A 18 2.39 13.62 -5.00
N SER A 19 3.46 12.91 -4.65
CA SER A 19 3.93 11.76 -5.43
C SER A 19 2.89 10.64 -5.31
N PRO A 20 2.62 9.88 -6.38
CA PRO A 20 1.78 8.69 -6.28
C PRO A 20 2.44 7.72 -5.30
N ALA A 21 1.72 7.32 -4.25
CA ALA A 21 2.14 6.22 -3.40
C ALA A 21 2.08 4.95 -4.25
N LEU A 22 3.19 4.25 -4.38
CA LEU A 22 3.23 2.90 -4.95
C LEU A 22 2.79 1.96 -3.83
N SER A 23 1.74 1.18 -4.06
CA SER A 23 1.22 0.18 -3.13
C SER A 23 1.22 -1.21 -3.77
N LEU A 24 1.52 -2.22 -2.97
CA LEU A 24 1.39 -3.63 -3.33
C LEU A 24 -0.10 -3.94 -3.45
N SER A 25 -0.52 -4.50 -4.58
CA SER A 25 -1.90 -4.96 -4.78
C SER A 25 -1.98 -6.47 -4.58
N ILE A 26 -2.82 -6.93 -3.66
CA ILE A 26 -3.06 -8.36 -3.41
C ILE A 26 -4.51 -8.70 -3.71
N THR A 27 -4.72 -9.69 -4.58
CA THR A 27 -6.06 -10.22 -4.88
C THR A 27 -6.20 -11.65 -4.38
N ASN A 28 -7.20 -11.94 -3.56
CA ASN A 28 -7.48 -13.33 -3.17
C ASN A 28 -8.19 -14.07 -4.31
N GLN A 29 -7.51 -15.02 -4.95
CA GLN A 29 -8.05 -15.83 -6.04
C GLN A 29 -8.48 -17.23 -5.58
N ASP A 30 -8.46 -17.49 -4.27
CA ASP A 30 -9.00 -18.71 -3.68
C ASP A 30 -10.52 -18.61 -3.48
N GLY A 31 -11.16 -19.78 -3.37
CA GLY A 31 -12.60 -19.89 -3.11
C GLY A 31 -13.01 -19.70 -1.64
N GLU A 32 -12.10 -19.23 -0.79
CA GLU A 32 -12.33 -19.02 0.64
C GLU A 32 -11.63 -17.75 1.15
N VAL A 33 -12.06 -17.25 2.31
CA VAL A 33 -11.40 -16.11 2.98
C VAL A 33 -9.97 -16.53 3.35
N ARG A 34 -9.00 -15.66 3.03
CA ARG A 34 -7.60 -15.89 3.35
C ARG A 34 -7.09 -14.84 4.32
N ARG A 35 -6.44 -15.31 5.39
CA ARG A 35 -5.72 -14.45 6.32
C ARG A 35 -4.26 -14.39 5.93
N ILE A 36 -3.74 -13.18 5.79
CA ILE A 36 -2.30 -12.94 5.66
C ILE A 36 -1.80 -12.23 6.91
N ALA A 37 -0.52 -12.40 7.20
CA ALA A 37 0.15 -11.62 8.24
C ALA A 37 1.21 -10.72 7.60
N ILE A 38 1.14 -9.44 7.91
CA ILE A 38 1.93 -8.38 7.29
C ILE A 38 2.85 -7.82 8.36
N THR A 39 4.13 -7.68 8.04
CA THR A 39 5.09 -6.94 8.86
C THR A 39 5.62 -5.76 8.06
N GLU A 40 5.26 -4.54 8.46
CA GLU A 40 5.65 -3.29 7.83
C GLU A 40 6.16 -2.33 8.93
N ASN A 41 7.28 -1.66 8.68
CA ASN A 41 7.89 -0.73 9.66
C ASN A 41 8.15 -1.31 11.06
N GLY A 42 8.37 -2.62 11.15
CA GLY A 42 8.58 -3.33 12.41
C GLY A 42 7.32 -3.64 13.21
N GLU A 43 6.14 -3.24 12.71
CA GLU A 43 4.84 -3.61 13.27
C GLU A 43 4.26 -4.80 12.50
N ARG A 44 3.60 -5.71 13.22
CA ARG A 44 2.91 -6.88 12.62
C ARG A 44 1.40 -6.73 12.75
N SER A 45 0.70 -6.91 11.64
CA SER A 45 -0.76 -6.93 11.57
C SER A 45 -1.24 -8.19 10.84
N GLU A 46 -2.53 -8.52 11.01
CA GLU A 46 -3.20 -9.59 10.26
C GLU A 46 -4.34 -8.97 9.46
N GLN A 47 -4.52 -9.45 8.23
CA GLN A 47 -5.57 -9.00 7.33
C GLN A 47 -6.30 -10.20 6.75
N ASP A 48 -7.62 -10.22 6.92
CA ASP A 48 -8.51 -11.14 6.21
C ASP A 48 -8.88 -10.53 4.86
N ILE A 49 -8.75 -11.32 3.79
CA ILE A 49 -9.07 -10.94 2.41
C ILE A 49 -10.15 -11.88 1.91
N SER A 50 -11.31 -11.31 1.58
CA SER A 50 -12.48 -12.03 1.09
C SER A 50 -12.23 -12.62 -0.31
N VAL A 51 -13.08 -13.54 -0.73
CA VAL A 51 -13.00 -14.16 -2.06
C VAL A 51 -13.12 -13.10 -3.16
N ASN A 52 -12.15 -13.07 -4.09
CA ASN A 52 -12.02 -12.09 -5.16
C ASN A 52 -11.83 -10.63 -4.69
N GLU A 53 -11.55 -10.40 -3.41
CA GLU A 53 -11.23 -9.07 -2.91
C GLU A 53 -9.79 -8.70 -3.29
N THR A 54 -9.60 -7.44 -3.69
CA THR A 54 -8.30 -6.83 -3.91
C THR A 54 -8.06 -5.78 -2.83
N VAL A 55 -6.91 -5.87 -2.16
CA VAL A 55 -6.45 -4.92 -1.14
C VAL A 55 -5.13 -4.29 -1.58
N GLU A 56 -4.91 -3.05 -1.17
CA GLU A 56 -3.65 -2.32 -1.37
C GLU A 56 -2.96 -2.15 -0.02
N LEU A 57 -1.68 -2.53 0.04
CA LEU A 57 -0.90 -2.60 1.27
C LEU A 57 0.58 -2.23 0.98
N CYS A 58 1.41 -2.15 2.01
CA CYS A 58 2.86 -2.12 1.88
C CYS A 58 3.42 -0.94 1.06
N GLU A 59 3.01 0.28 1.39
CA GLU A 59 3.48 1.51 0.71
C GLU A 59 5.01 1.72 0.86
N GLN A 60 5.62 1.16 1.92
CA GLN A 60 7.05 1.27 2.19
C GLN A 60 7.79 -0.07 2.02
N GLY A 61 7.14 -1.06 1.43
CA GLY A 61 7.60 -2.44 1.40
C GLY A 61 7.32 -3.17 2.72
N CYS A 62 7.21 -4.50 2.64
CA CYS A 62 6.77 -5.31 3.78
C CYS A 62 7.22 -6.76 3.65
N PHE A 63 7.08 -7.51 4.74
CA PHE A 63 7.15 -8.96 4.73
C PHE A 63 5.75 -9.53 4.92
N ILE A 64 5.34 -10.46 4.04
CA ILE A 64 4.02 -11.10 4.14
C ILE A 64 4.20 -12.59 4.35
N THR A 65 3.56 -13.10 5.39
CA THR A 65 3.34 -14.54 5.60
C THR A 65 1.98 -14.92 5.01
N PHE A 66 1.99 -15.83 4.05
CA PHE A 66 0.81 -16.36 3.40
C PHE A 66 0.23 -17.57 4.16
N PRO A 67 -1.05 -17.93 3.93
CA PRO A 67 -1.69 -19.08 4.56
C PRO A 67 -0.94 -20.41 4.44
N ASP A 68 -0.20 -20.62 3.35
CA ASP A 68 0.65 -21.81 3.13
C ASP A 68 1.95 -21.82 3.95
N GLY A 69 2.23 -20.74 4.70
CA GLY A 69 3.44 -20.53 5.47
C GLY A 69 4.57 -19.86 4.70
N THR A 70 4.38 -19.55 3.41
CA THR A 70 5.36 -18.84 2.60
C THR A 70 5.58 -17.43 3.15
N LEU A 71 6.83 -17.04 3.31
CA LEU A 71 7.24 -15.69 3.72
C LEU A 71 7.97 -15.02 2.57
N THR A 72 7.46 -13.88 2.11
CA THR A 72 8.03 -13.12 0.99
C THR A 72 8.18 -11.65 1.35
N ALA A 73 9.28 -11.03 0.93
CA ALA A 73 9.49 -9.58 0.99
C ALA A 73 8.99 -8.93 -0.29
N TYR A 74 8.24 -7.83 -0.16
CA TYR A 74 7.74 -7.03 -1.28
C TYR A 74 8.20 -5.59 -1.14
N GLN A 75 8.44 -4.96 -2.28
CA GLN A 75 8.96 -3.60 -2.38
C GLN A 75 7.83 -2.55 -2.46
N GLY A 76 6.60 -2.97 -2.75
CA GLY A 76 5.42 -2.11 -2.70
C GLY A 76 4.86 -1.69 -4.06
N ASP A 77 5.31 -2.27 -5.17
CA ASP A 77 4.80 -1.98 -6.52
C ASP A 77 4.27 -3.22 -7.26
N GLU A 78 4.28 -4.36 -6.58
CA GLU A 78 3.92 -5.63 -7.18
C GLU A 78 2.40 -5.86 -7.23
N LYS A 79 1.98 -6.75 -8.13
CA LYS A 79 0.61 -7.25 -8.21
C LYS A 79 0.62 -8.75 -7.94
N ILE A 80 0.03 -9.14 -6.83
CA ILE A 80 0.07 -10.51 -6.30
C ILE A 80 -1.33 -11.06 -6.18
N GLY A 81 -1.47 -12.35 -6.45
CA GLY A 81 -2.66 -13.15 -6.18
C GLY A 81 -2.39 -14.10 -5.02
N ILE A 82 -3.43 -14.50 -4.31
CA ILE A 82 -3.38 -15.66 -3.40
C ILE A 82 -3.99 -16.84 -4.14
N ARG A 83 -3.22 -17.93 -4.29
CA ARG A 83 -3.66 -19.18 -4.92
C ARG A 83 -3.20 -20.38 -4.11
N ASN A 84 -4.13 -21.27 -3.77
CA ASN A 84 -3.90 -22.40 -2.87
C ASN A 84 -3.21 -21.98 -1.57
N GLY A 85 -3.56 -20.79 -1.06
CA GLY A 85 -2.97 -20.22 0.15
C GLY A 85 -1.58 -19.61 0.00
N GLY A 86 -0.95 -19.64 -1.18
CA GLY A 86 0.38 -19.07 -1.43
C GLY A 86 0.38 -17.87 -2.40
N PRO A 87 1.51 -17.15 -2.51
CA PRO A 87 1.64 -16.02 -3.43
C PRO A 87 1.74 -16.47 -4.89
N ALA A 88 1.08 -15.73 -5.78
CA ALA A 88 1.15 -15.90 -7.23
C ALA A 88 1.34 -14.54 -7.91
N LEU A 89 2.42 -14.35 -8.68
CA LEU A 89 2.63 -13.12 -9.44
C LEU A 89 1.53 -12.94 -10.49
N LEU A 90 0.85 -11.80 -10.46
CA LEU A 90 -0.09 -11.39 -11.49
C LEU A 90 0.71 -10.57 -12.51
N LYS A 91 0.71 -11.04 -13.77
CA LYS A 91 1.32 -10.31 -14.89
C LYS A 91 0.43 -9.16 -15.36
#